data_AF-A0A833Z3L2-F1
#
_entry.id   AF-A0A833Z3L2-F1
#
_cell.length_a   1.000
_cell.length_b   1.000
_cell.length_c   1.000
_cell.angle_alpha   90.00
_cell.angle_beta   90.00
_cell.angle_gamma   90.00
#
_symmetry.space_group_name_H-M   'P 1'
#
loop_
_entity.id
_entity.type
_entity.pdbx_description
1 polymer ?
#
loop_
_entity_poly.entity_id
_entity_poly.type
_entity_poly.pdbx_seq_one_letter_code
_entity_poly.pdbx_strand_id
1 'polypeptide(L)'
;MSIPVIANGDIRSLKEAENVWHITGTDGVMVARGLLANPAMFAGYEETPLKCIWDWVDLALELGTPYMCFHQHLMYMMEKITSRQEKRVFNALSSTTAVLDYLTDHYGI
;
A
#
# COMPACT_ATOMS: atom_id res chain seq x y z
N MET A 1 -5.05 -33.54 15.70
CA MET A 1 -4.32 -32.42 15.08
C MET A 1 -5.32 -31.62 14.26
N SER A 2 -5.53 -30.34 14.57
CA SER A 2 -6.21 -29.41 13.66
C SER A 2 -5.16 -28.78 12.74
N ILE A 3 -5.50 -28.59 11.47
CA ILE A 3 -4.67 -27.88 10.50
C ILE A 3 -5.07 -26.40 10.59
N PRO A 4 -4.13 -25.46 10.80
CA PRO A 4 -4.47 -24.03 10.82
C PRO A 4 -5.04 -23.56 9.48
N VAL A 5 -6.09 -22.75 9.52
CA VAL A 5 -6.78 -22.20 8.35
C VAL A 5 -6.64 -20.68 8.33
N ILE A 6 -6.24 -20.13 7.19
CA ILE A 6 -6.15 -18.67 6.95
C ILE A 6 -7.22 -18.24 5.96
N ALA A 7 -8.11 -17.32 6.37
CA ALA A 7 -9.08 -16.72 5.46
C ALA A 7 -8.42 -15.66 4.57
N ASN A 8 -8.73 -15.68 3.27
CA ASN A 8 -8.31 -14.66 2.33
C ASN A 8 -9.45 -14.36 1.34
N GLY A 9 -9.74 -13.08 1.13
CA GLY A 9 -10.74 -12.65 0.15
C GLY A 9 -11.39 -11.32 0.51
N ASP A 10 -11.36 -10.38 -0.42
CA ASP A 10 -12.10 -9.11 -0.41
C ASP A 10 -12.01 -8.19 0.82
N ILE A 11 -10.96 -8.33 1.63
CA ILE A 11 -10.69 -7.44 2.78
C ILE A 11 -9.95 -6.18 2.35
N ARG A 12 -10.45 -5.02 2.76
CA ARG A 12 -9.93 -3.67 2.45
C ARG A 12 -9.72 -2.78 3.67
N SER A 13 -10.12 -3.22 4.86
CA SER A 13 -9.93 -2.51 6.13
C SER A 13 -9.62 -3.48 7.28
N LEU A 14 -9.05 -2.95 8.36
CA LEU A 14 -8.81 -3.72 9.59
C LEU A 14 -10.13 -4.29 10.14
N LYS A 15 -11.19 -3.48 10.16
CA LYS A 15 -12.53 -3.89 10.61
C LYS A 15 -13.08 -5.05 9.79
N GLU A 16 -12.90 -5.05 8.47
CA GLU A 16 -13.29 -6.19 7.63
C GLU A 16 -12.47 -7.44 7.93
N ALA A 17 -11.17 -7.31 8.19
CA ALA A 17 -10.33 -8.44 8.59
C ALA A 17 -10.83 -9.05 9.91
N GLU A 18 -11.13 -8.22 10.92
CA GLU A 18 -11.68 -8.64 12.21
C GLU A 18 -13.05 -9.31 12.04
N ASN A 19 -13.92 -8.77 11.20
CA ASN A 19 -15.22 -9.37 10.91
C ASN A 19 -15.09 -10.74 10.22
N VAL A 20 -14.21 -10.86 9.22
CA VAL A 20 -13.96 -12.15 8.53
C VAL A 20 -13.42 -13.17 9.52
N TRP A 21 -12.47 -12.78 10.37
CA TRP A 21 -11.96 -13.65 11.42
C TRP A 21 -13.08 -14.13 12.35
N HIS A 22 -13.93 -13.21 12.84
CA HIS A 22 -15.01 -13.52 13.76
C HIS A 22 -16.10 -14.44 13.16
N ILE A 23 -16.49 -14.20 11.91
CA ILE A 23 -17.57 -14.96 11.24
C ILE A 23 -17.09 -16.35 10.80
N THR A 24 -15.83 -16.46 10.34
CA THR A 24 -15.30 -17.72 9.81
C THR A 24 -14.74 -18.64 10.88
N GLY A 25 -14.31 -18.10 12.02
CA GLY A 25 -13.62 -18.86 13.06
C GLY A 25 -12.25 -19.40 12.61
N THR A 26 -11.65 -18.77 11.60
CA THR A 26 -10.32 -19.15 11.09
C THR A 26 -9.21 -18.80 12.07
N ASP A 27 -8.06 -19.46 11.94
CA ASP A 27 -6.89 -19.23 12.82
C ASP A 27 -6.14 -17.94 12.46
N GLY A 28 -6.45 -17.34 11.31
CA GLY A 28 -5.90 -16.05 10.90
C GLY A 28 -6.50 -15.53 9.60
N VAL A 29 -6.09 -14.31 9.24
CA VAL A 29 -6.57 -13.60 8.06
C VAL A 29 -5.40 -13.09 7.24
N MET A 30 -5.47 -13.24 5.93
CA MET A 30 -4.54 -12.70 4.96
C MET A 30 -5.24 -11.64 4.11
N VAL A 31 -4.56 -10.52 3.86
CA VAL A 31 -5.04 -9.44 2.99
C VAL A 31 -4.05 -9.23 1.86
N ALA A 32 -4.56 -9.10 0.62
CA ALA A 32 -3.74 -8.86 -0.55
C ALA A 32 -3.97 -7.43 -1.10
N ARG A 33 -5.02 -7.23 -1.90
CA ARG A 33 -5.31 -5.94 -2.55
C ARG A 33 -5.43 -4.75 -1.58
N GLY A 34 -6.00 -4.98 -0.39
CA GLY A 34 -6.08 -3.95 0.66
C GLY A 34 -4.71 -3.41 1.08
N LEU A 35 -3.70 -4.27 1.17
CA LEU A 35 -2.33 -3.87 1.55
C LEU A 35 -1.55 -3.20 0.42
N LEU A 36 -1.88 -3.46 -0.84
CA LEU A 36 -1.32 -2.68 -1.96
C LEU A 36 -1.76 -1.23 -1.87
N ALA A 37 -3.04 -1.00 -1.55
CA ALA A 37 -3.61 0.34 -1.43
C ALA A 37 -3.23 1.05 -0.12
N ASN A 38 -3.04 0.29 0.97
CA ASN A 38 -2.60 0.81 2.27
C ASN A 38 -1.80 -0.25 3.06
N PRO A 39 -0.46 -0.23 2.97
CA PRO A 39 0.38 -1.14 3.74
C PRO A 39 0.25 -0.98 5.27
N ALA A 40 -0.19 0.19 5.73
CA ALA A 40 -0.38 0.49 7.15
C ALA A 40 -1.77 0.08 7.68
N MET A 41 -2.59 -0.61 6.89
CA MET A 41 -3.95 -1.02 7.27
C MET A 41 -3.99 -1.77 8.60
N PHE A 42 -3.06 -2.72 8.84
CA PHE A 42 -3.02 -3.48 10.09
C PHE A 42 -2.55 -2.67 11.31
N ALA A 43 -1.95 -1.48 11.09
CA ALA A 43 -1.66 -0.52 12.15
C ALA A 43 -2.86 0.39 12.46
N GLY A 44 -4.03 0.16 11.85
CA GLY A 44 -5.27 0.89 12.12
C GLY A 44 -5.47 2.15 11.28
N TYR A 45 -4.64 2.38 10.26
CA TYR A 45 -4.81 3.52 9.35
C TYR A 45 -5.84 3.22 8.27
N GLU A 46 -6.68 4.19 7.94
CA GLU A 46 -7.67 4.09 6.85
C GLU A 46 -7.04 4.32 5.45
N GLU A 47 -5.95 5.07 5.41
CA GLU A 47 -5.18 5.43 4.21
C GLU A 47 -3.69 5.30 4.48
N THR A 48 -2.87 5.21 3.43
CA THR A 48 -1.41 5.12 3.59
C THR A 48 -0.86 6.40 4.21
N PRO A 49 -0.22 6.35 5.38
CA PRO A 49 0.45 7.52 5.95
C PRO A 49 1.59 7.96 5.05
N LEU A 50 1.82 9.26 4.92
CA LEU A 50 2.95 9.80 4.15
C LEU A 50 4.28 9.18 4.59
N LYS A 51 4.49 8.95 5.89
CA LYS A 51 5.67 8.24 6.40
C LYS A 51 5.86 6.85 5.76
N CYS A 52 4.78 6.09 5.59
CA CYS A 52 4.84 4.76 4.97
C CYS A 52 5.24 4.83 3.48
N ILE A 53 4.89 5.93 2.79
CA ILE A 53 5.40 6.20 1.44
C ILE A 53 6.94 6.32 1.45
N TRP A 54 7.51 7.02 2.42
CA TRP A 54 8.96 7.17 2.54
C TRP A 54 9.67 5.93 2.98
N ASP A 55 9.11 5.21 3.94
CA ASP A 55 9.63 3.90 4.31
C ASP A 55 9.73 2.98 3.07
N TRP A 56 8.74 3.03 2.16
CA TRP A 56 8.82 2.32 0.87
C TRP A 56 9.89 2.89 -0.06
N VAL A 57 9.97 4.21 -0.22
CA VAL A 57 10.98 4.85 -1.09
C VAL A 57 12.40 4.48 -0.64
N ASP A 58 12.69 4.65 0.65
CA ASP A 58 14.00 4.37 1.23
C ASP A 58 14.38 2.90 1.05
N LEU A 59 13.48 1.97 1.42
CA LEU A 59 13.70 0.53 1.25
C LEU A 59 13.88 0.16 -0.22
N ALA A 60 13.06 0.71 -1.12
CA ALA A 60 13.12 0.37 -2.52
C ALA A 60 14.42 0.86 -3.18
N LEU A 61 14.91 2.04 -2.79
CA LEU A 61 16.19 2.58 -3.25
C LEU A 61 17.37 1.79 -2.67
N GLU A 62 17.35 1.49 -1.37
CA GLU A 62 18.40 0.72 -0.70
C GLU A 62 18.57 -0.68 -1.32
N LEU A 63 17.46 -1.34 -1.65
CA LEU A 63 17.45 -2.68 -2.24
C LEU A 63 17.66 -2.69 -3.77
N GLY A 64 17.76 -1.52 -4.41
CA GLY A 64 17.92 -1.43 -5.87
C GLY A 64 16.70 -1.94 -6.65
N THR A 65 15.49 -1.68 -6.13
CA THR A 65 14.24 -2.17 -6.72
C THR A 65 14.07 -1.66 -8.15
N PRO A 66 13.73 -2.54 -9.12
CA PRO A 66 13.48 -2.11 -10.50
C PRO A 66 12.38 -1.06 -10.59
N TYR A 67 12.58 -0.05 -11.44
CA TYR A 67 11.69 1.10 -11.60
C TYR A 67 10.21 0.74 -11.72
N MET A 68 9.88 -0.28 -12.53
CA MET A 68 8.49 -0.73 -12.71
C MET A 68 7.84 -1.15 -11.39
N CYS A 69 8.55 -1.93 -10.57
CA CYS A 69 8.07 -2.37 -9.27
C CYS A 69 8.02 -1.21 -8.27
N PHE A 70 9.04 -0.34 -8.27
CA PHE A 70 9.10 0.86 -7.43
C PHE A 70 7.88 1.76 -7.66
N HIS A 71 7.63 2.14 -8.91
CA HIS A 71 6.58 3.09 -9.24
C HIS A 71 5.18 2.45 -9.13
N GLN A 72 5.00 1.18 -9.52
CA GLN A 72 3.69 0.53 -9.43
C GLN A 72 3.19 0.41 -7.98
N HIS A 73 4.05 0.11 -7.00
CA HIS A 73 3.64 0.11 -5.60
C HIS A 73 3.22 1.50 -5.13
N LEU A 74 3.98 2.54 -5.48
CA LEU A 74 3.59 3.91 -5.19
C LEU A 74 2.25 4.29 -5.81
N MET A 75 1.97 3.88 -7.06
CA MET A 75 0.67 4.13 -7.69
C MET A 75 -0.50 3.52 -6.91
N TYR A 76 -0.31 2.35 -6.29
CA TYR A 76 -1.33 1.75 -5.42
C TYR A 76 -1.43 2.49 -4.08
N MET A 77 -0.30 2.73 -3.42
CA MET A 77 -0.24 3.37 -2.09
C MET A 77 -0.81 4.80 -2.11
N MET A 78 -0.64 5.52 -3.22
CA MET A 78 -1.07 6.91 -3.42
C MET A 78 -2.51 7.03 -3.93
N GLU A 79 -3.22 5.93 -4.21
CA GLU A 79 -4.53 5.94 -4.88
C GLU A 79 -5.59 6.75 -4.12
N LYS A 80 -5.58 6.70 -2.79
CA LYS A 80 -6.52 7.45 -1.93
C LYS A 80 -6.00 8.83 -1.52
N ILE A 81 -4.70 9.08 -1.66
CA ILE A 81 -4.02 10.32 -1.26
C ILE A 81 -4.13 11.37 -2.37
N THR A 82 -4.05 10.94 -3.63
CA THR A 82 -4.00 11.82 -4.81
C THR A 82 -5.39 12.10 -5.36
N SER A 83 -5.60 13.32 -5.83
CA SER A 83 -6.73 13.65 -6.70
C SER A 83 -6.61 12.94 -8.05
N ARG A 84 -7.73 12.90 -8.81
CA ARG A 84 -7.73 12.32 -10.17
C ARG A 84 -6.72 12.98 -11.12
N GLN A 85 -6.47 14.28 -10.95
CA GLN A 85 -5.53 15.01 -11.78
C GLN A 85 -4.09 14.66 -11.41
N GLU A 86 -3.77 14.69 -10.11
CA GLU A 86 -2.46 14.28 -9.58
C GLU A 86 -2.13 12.85 -9.96
N LYS A 87 -3.07 11.91 -9.80
CA LYS A 87 -2.88 10.51 -10.19
C LYS A 87 -2.51 10.35 -11.66
N ARG A 88 -3.09 11.15 -12.57
CA ARG A 88 -2.74 11.10 -14.00
C ARG A 88 -1.32 11.56 -14.25
N VAL A 89 -0.88 12.62 -13.56
CA VAL A 89 0.48 13.15 -13.67
C VAL A 89 1.48 12.15 -13.08
N PHE A 90 1.22 11.71 -11.84
CA PHE A 90 2.06 10.77 -11.12
C PHE A 90 2.26 9.47 -11.92
N ASN A 91 1.17 8.85 -12.38
CA ASN A 91 1.24 7.58 -13.10
C ASN A 91 1.98 7.68 -14.46
N ALA A 92 2.13 8.88 -15.01
CA ALA A 92 2.82 9.12 -16.28
C ALA A 92 4.34 9.34 -16.11
N LEU A 93 4.83 9.47 -14.87
CA LEU A 93 6.26 9.59 -14.61
C LEU A 93 6.98 8.32 -15.10
N SER A 94 8.21 8.48 -15.60
CA SER A 94 8.96 7.44 -16.33
C SER A 94 10.35 7.13 -15.76
N SER A 95 10.72 7.75 -14.64
CA SER A 95 12.01 7.52 -13.97
C SER A 95 11.90 7.66 -12.46
N THR A 96 12.80 7.01 -11.72
CA THR A 96 12.87 7.11 -10.25
C THR A 96 13.05 8.57 -9.81
N THR A 97 13.95 9.32 -10.46
CA THR A 97 14.17 10.73 -10.15
C THR A 97 12.91 11.57 -10.29
N ALA A 98 12.15 11.42 -11.39
CA ALA A 98 10.94 12.20 -11.60
C ALA A 98 9.86 11.90 -10.53
N VAL A 99 9.81 10.65 -10.04
CA VAL A 99 8.94 10.26 -8.92
C VAL A 99 9.40 10.91 -7.61
N LEU A 100 10.71 10.91 -7.32
CA LEU A 100 11.26 11.55 -6.12
C LEU A 100 11.02 13.06 -6.11
N ASP A 101 11.29 13.73 -7.23
CA ASP A 101 11.04 15.17 -7.40
C ASP A 101 9.55 15.48 -7.16
N TYR A 102 8.65 14.68 -7.76
CA TYR A 102 7.21 14.84 -7.57
C TYR A 102 6.79 14.70 -6.10
N LEU A 103 7.27 13.65 -5.41
CA LEU A 103 6.95 13.42 -4.00
C LEU A 103 7.47 14.56 -3.12
N THR A 104 8.68 15.05 -3.40
CA THR A 104 9.30 16.17 -2.69
C THR A 104 8.51 17.46 -2.86
N ASP A 105 8.18 17.82 -4.10
CA ASP A 105 7.52 19.08 -4.42
C ASP A 105 6.08 19.15 -3.90
N HIS A 106 5.34 18.03 -3.91
CA HIS A 106 3.89 18.03 -3.61
C HIS A 106 3.57 17.64 -2.18
N TYR A 107 4.37 16.77 -1.58
CA TYR A 107 4.10 16.26 -0.23
C TYR A 107 5.06 16.83 0.81
N GLY A 108 6.06 17.62 0.38
CA GLY A 108 7.00 18.30 1.28
C GLY A 108 7.89 17.32 2.04
N ILE A 109 8.24 16.22 1.38
CA ILE A 109 8.96 15.13 2.00
C ILE A 109 10.22 14.80 1.22
#